data_AF-A0A562HKR0-F1
#
_entry.id   AF-A0A562HKR0-F1
#
_cell.length_a   1.000
_cell.length_b   1.000
_cell.length_c   1.000
_cell.angle_alpha   90.00
_cell.angle_beta   90.00
_cell.angle_gamma   90.00
#
_symmetry.space_group_name_H-M   'P 1'
#
loop_
_entity.id
_entity.type
_entity.pdbx_description
1 polymer ?
#
loop_
_entity_poly.entity_id
_entity_poly.type
_entity_poly.pdbx_seq_one_letter_code
_entity_poly.pdbx_strand_id
1 'polypeptide(L)'
;MDKPNGFQLPDNLRGRSIDVKVIPTVCNLENMLKKLIEVNGDFSQLKQWEKRSYKAYLIEEIKSRILSAPSYAWKDIVREHILSKRPSDFGASVIDIYLVAYVTETFGTGKDRFFEHIKNKGISDNGNSAQAIWQVGKGDGVYLEILHENGKVRDWNFIEKWVKG
;
A
#
# COMPACT_ATOMS: atom_id res chain seq x y z
N MET A 1 -2.45 -11.27 15.10
CA MET A 1 -1.49 -11.16 16.22
C MET A 1 -1.61 -9.77 16.79
N ASP A 2 -1.46 -9.60 18.10
CA ASP A 2 -1.51 -8.28 18.73
C ASP A 2 -0.22 -7.49 18.49
N LYS A 3 -0.28 -6.18 18.69
CA LYS A 3 0.88 -5.30 18.56
C LYS A 3 2.02 -5.79 19.48
N PRO A 4 3.23 -6.03 18.95
CA PRO A 4 4.36 -6.40 19.77
C PRO A 4 4.63 -5.32 20.81
N ASN A 5 4.87 -5.72 22.06
CA ASN A 5 5.07 -4.78 23.16
C ASN A 5 6.22 -3.80 22.85
N GLY A 6 5.92 -2.50 22.94
CA GLY A 6 6.88 -1.43 22.71
C GLY A 6 7.27 -1.20 21.25
N PHE A 7 6.69 -1.91 20.28
CA PHE A 7 7.00 -1.69 18.86
C PHE A 7 6.38 -0.39 18.37
N GLN A 8 7.24 0.55 17.98
CA GLN A 8 6.86 1.80 17.34
C GLN A 8 7.16 1.72 15.85
N LEU A 9 6.20 2.16 15.04
CA LEU A 9 6.40 2.23 13.59
C LEU A 9 7.36 3.37 13.29
N PRO A 10 8.50 3.13 12.62
CA PRO A 10 9.35 4.22 12.17
C PRO A 10 8.69 5.02 11.05
N ASP A 11 9.01 6.31 10.96
CA ASP A 11 8.67 7.20 9.84
C ASP A 11 9.59 7.02 8.61
N ASN A 12 10.53 6.08 8.72
CA ASN A 12 11.43 5.67 7.66
C ASN A 12 11.41 4.15 7.49
N LEU A 13 11.01 3.71 6.30
CA LEU A 13 10.92 2.30 5.94
C LEU A 13 12.18 1.90 5.15
N ARG A 14 13.19 1.37 5.86
CA ARG A 14 14.45 0.85 5.30
C ARG A 14 15.15 1.84 4.33
N GLY A 15 15.23 3.10 4.72
CA GLY A 15 15.83 4.20 3.96
C GLY A 15 14.83 5.07 3.21
N ARG A 16 13.55 4.66 3.10
CA ARG A 16 12.50 5.45 2.45
C ARG A 16 11.65 6.20 3.47
N SER A 17 11.68 7.53 3.43
CA SER A 17 10.74 8.35 4.21
C SER A 17 9.30 8.12 3.75
N ILE A 18 8.37 8.05 4.71
CA ILE A 18 6.93 7.94 4.44
C ILE A 18 6.30 9.27 4.04
N ASP A 19 7.03 10.38 4.18
CA ASP A 19 6.55 11.75 3.94
C ASP A 19 6.82 12.23 2.49
N VAL A 20 7.41 11.39 1.62
CA VAL A 20 7.76 11.77 0.25
C VAL A 20 6.50 11.90 -0.63
N LYS A 21 6.39 13.02 -1.36
CA LYS A 21 5.25 13.42 -2.21
C LYS A 21 4.58 12.24 -2.92
N VAL A 22 3.35 11.95 -2.49
CA VAL A 22 2.48 10.96 -3.11
C VAL A 22 1.78 11.57 -4.31
N ILE A 23 1.84 10.88 -5.46
CA ILE A 23 1.01 11.23 -6.61
C ILE A 23 -0.35 10.55 -6.39
N PRO A 24 -1.44 11.30 -6.13
CA PRO A 24 -2.73 10.70 -5.86
C PRO A 24 -3.21 9.90 -7.08
N THR A 25 -3.46 8.62 -6.86
CA THR A 25 -4.14 7.72 -7.81
C THR A 25 -5.34 7.13 -7.11
N VAL A 26 -6.45 6.93 -7.82
CA VAL A 26 -7.70 6.39 -7.25
C VAL A 26 -7.94 4.92 -7.62
N CYS A 27 -6.92 4.24 -8.18
CA CYS A 27 -7.01 2.84 -8.54
C CYS A 27 -6.35 1.97 -7.45
N ASN A 28 -7.15 1.11 -6.82
CA ASN A 28 -6.68 0.13 -5.86
C ASN A 28 -6.07 -1.10 -6.56
N LEU A 29 -5.22 -1.82 -5.85
CA LEU A 29 -4.49 -2.99 -6.31
C LEU A 29 -5.42 -4.08 -6.85
N GLU A 30 -6.49 -4.40 -6.13
CA GLU A 30 -7.41 -5.48 -6.49
C GLU A 30 -8.05 -5.26 -7.87
N ASN A 31 -8.54 -4.04 -8.14
CA ASN A 31 -9.15 -3.74 -9.43
C ASN A 31 -8.14 -3.80 -10.57
N MET A 32 -6.89 -3.37 -10.33
CA MET A 32 -5.83 -3.49 -11.32
C MET A 32 -5.49 -4.95 -11.61
N LEU A 33 -5.42 -5.83 -10.60
CA LEU A 33 -5.17 -7.26 -10.79
C LEU A 33 -6.31 -7.94 -11.56
N LYS A 34 -7.57 -7.64 -11.20
CA LYS A 34 -8.75 -8.12 -11.95
C LYS A 34 -8.66 -7.69 -13.42
N LYS A 35 -8.32 -6.42 -13.66
CA LYS A 35 -8.22 -5.90 -15.02
C LYS A 35 -7.09 -6.55 -15.81
N LEU A 36 -5.94 -6.79 -15.17
CA LEU A 36 -4.79 -7.47 -15.77
C LEU A 36 -5.17 -8.87 -16.27
N ILE A 37 -6.01 -9.59 -15.51
CA ILE A 37 -6.49 -10.93 -15.88
C ILE A 37 -7.47 -10.86 -17.04
N GLU A 38 -8.43 -9.91 -17.01
CA GLU A 38 -9.38 -9.71 -18.11
C GLU A 38 -8.69 -9.45 -19.46
N VAL A 39 -7.55 -8.76 -19.44
CA VAL A 39 -6.78 -8.44 -20.65
C VAL A 39 -5.63 -9.43 -20.90
N ASN A 40 -5.66 -10.61 -20.26
CA ASN A 40 -4.66 -11.67 -20.41
C ASN A 40 -3.20 -11.21 -20.20
N GLY A 41 -2.97 -10.29 -19.27
CA GLY A 41 -1.64 -9.77 -18.98
C GLY A 41 -1.14 -8.68 -19.94
N ASP A 42 -1.96 -8.25 -20.90
CA ASP A 42 -1.60 -7.19 -21.83
C ASP A 42 -1.59 -5.81 -21.16
N PHE A 43 -0.39 -5.37 -20.74
CA PHE A 43 -0.16 -4.06 -20.16
C PHE A 43 -0.66 -2.90 -21.03
N SER A 44 -0.64 -3.05 -22.36
CA SER A 44 -1.05 -1.97 -23.27
C SER A 44 -2.53 -1.62 -23.12
N GLN A 45 -3.37 -2.61 -22.79
CA GLN A 45 -4.82 -2.50 -22.60
C GLN A 45 -5.23 -1.94 -21.24
N LEU A 46 -4.29 -1.79 -20.30
CA LEU A 46 -4.56 -1.14 -19.02
C LEU A 46 -4.77 0.38 -19.21
N LYS A 47 -5.73 0.93 -18.47
CA LYS A 47 -5.95 2.37 -18.38
C LYS A 47 -4.80 3.04 -17.62
N GLN A 48 -4.65 4.36 -17.77
CA GLN A 48 -3.50 5.08 -17.22
C GLN A 48 -3.36 4.92 -15.69
N TRP A 49 -4.47 4.89 -14.95
CA TRP A 49 -4.44 4.70 -13.49
C TRP A 49 -4.11 3.25 -13.09
N GLU A 50 -4.57 2.26 -13.83
CA GLU A 50 -4.19 0.85 -13.65
C GLU A 50 -2.70 0.67 -13.92
N LYS A 51 -2.17 1.29 -14.99
CA LYS A 51 -0.73 1.31 -15.30
C LYS A 51 0.10 1.91 -14.18
N ARG A 52 -0.41 2.92 -13.46
CA ARG A 52 0.28 3.50 -12.31
C ARG A 52 0.32 2.53 -11.13
N SER A 53 -0.80 1.88 -10.80
CA SER A 53 -0.83 0.83 -9.76
C SER A 53 0.07 -0.35 -10.13
N TYR A 54 -0.02 -0.83 -11.37
CA TYR A 54 0.84 -1.89 -11.93
C TYR A 54 2.33 -1.60 -11.74
N LYS A 55 2.76 -0.37 -12.07
CA LYS A 55 4.15 0.07 -11.88
C LYS A 55 4.50 0.25 -10.41
N ALA A 56 3.59 0.78 -9.60
CA ALA A 56 3.84 1.00 -8.17
C ALA A 56 4.14 -0.31 -7.43
N TYR A 57 3.45 -1.39 -7.79
CA TYR A 57 3.65 -2.72 -7.21
C TYR A 57 4.67 -3.58 -7.97
N LEU A 58 5.33 -3.05 -9.00
CA LEU A 58 6.26 -3.79 -9.86
C LEU A 58 5.67 -5.10 -10.41
N ILE A 59 4.38 -5.08 -10.77
CA ILE A 59 3.62 -6.28 -11.11
C ILE A 59 4.23 -7.06 -12.28
N GLU A 60 4.96 -6.39 -13.19
CA GLU A 60 5.67 -7.07 -14.27
C GLU A 60 6.54 -8.24 -13.77
N GLU A 61 7.19 -8.08 -12.61
CA GLU A 61 8.07 -9.09 -12.04
C GLU A 61 7.35 -10.31 -11.50
N ILE A 62 6.07 -10.17 -11.15
CA ILE A 62 5.23 -11.25 -10.60
C ILE A 62 4.05 -11.59 -11.52
N LYS A 63 3.99 -11.00 -12.72
CA LYS A 63 2.86 -11.12 -13.65
C LYS A 63 2.55 -12.57 -13.98
N SER A 64 3.56 -13.36 -14.31
CA SER A 64 3.38 -14.79 -14.64
C SER A 64 2.72 -15.56 -13.49
N ARG A 65 3.19 -15.33 -12.25
CA ARG A 65 2.61 -15.93 -11.03
C ARG A 65 1.14 -15.54 -10.87
N ILE A 66 0.82 -14.25 -11.01
CA ILE A 66 -0.55 -13.74 -10.92
C ILE A 66 -1.46 -14.37 -11.99
N LEU A 67 -1.04 -14.40 -13.26
CA LEU A 67 -1.83 -14.95 -14.36
C LEU A 67 -2.09 -16.46 -14.21
N SER A 68 -1.15 -17.20 -13.62
CA SER A 68 -1.27 -18.65 -13.40
C SER A 68 -2.02 -19.02 -12.11
N ALA A 69 -2.19 -18.07 -11.19
CA ALA A 69 -2.72 -18.35 -9.87
C ALA A 69 -4.23 -18.07 -9.77
N PRO A 70 -4.98 -18.87 -8.99
CA PRO A 70 -6.36 -18.54 -8.67
C PRO A 70 -6.42 -17.25 -7.84
N SER A 71 -7.54 -16.51 -7.96
CA SER A 71 -7.69 -15.17 -7.40
C SER A 71 -7.48 -15.06 -5.89
N TYR A 72 -7.79 -16.12 -5.13
CA TYR A 72 -7.57 -16.15 -3.68
C TYR A 72 -6.08 -16.11 -3.28
N ALA A 73 -5.17 -16.50 -4.18
CA ALA A 73 -3.73 -16.55 -3.92
C ALA A 73 -3.00 -15.25 -4.27
N TRP A 74 -3.64 -14.32 -4.98
CA TRP A 74 -2.99 -13.08 -5.43
C TRP A 74 -2.48 -12.22 -4.28
N LYS A 75 -3.25 -12.13 -3.19
CA LYS A 75 -2.86 -11.36 -2.01
C LYS A 75 -1.52 -11.86 -1.44
N ASP A 76 -1.33 -13.18 -1.36
CA ASP A 76 -0.16 -13.78 -0.76
C ASP A 76 1.06 -13.61 -1.66
N ILE A 77 0.87 -13.76 -2.98
CA ILE A 77 1.91 -13.48 -3.99
C ILE A 77 2.40 -12.02 -3.88
N VAL A 78 1.48 -11.05 -3.77
CA VAL A 78 1.84 -9.63 -3.66
C VAL A 78 2.50 -9.33 -2.31
N ARG A 79 2.02 -9.91 -1.21
CA ARG A 79 2.63 -9.73 0.12
C ARG A 79 4.07 -10.25 0.15
N GLU A 80 4.31 -11.45 -0.37
CA GLU A 80 5.65 -12.00 -0.52
C GLU A 80 6.53 -11.09 -1.37
N HIS A 81 6.00 -10.57 -2.48
CA HIS A 81 6.72 -9.66 -3.35
C HIS A 81 7.14 -8.37 -2.63
N ILE A 82 6.23 -7.75 -1.87
CA ILE A 82 6.53 -6.56 -1.06
C ILE A 82 7.67 -6.81 -0.08
N LEU A 83 7.65 -7.95 0.60
CA LEU A 83 8.71 -8.31 1.57
C LEU A 83 10.03 -8.67 0.89
N SER A 84 10.01 -9.17 -0.36
CA SER A 84 11.21 -9.58 -1.09
C SER A 84 12.09 -8.43 -1.60
N LYS A 85 11.62 -7.18 -1.51
CA LYS A 85 12.28 -6.00 -2.09
C LYS A 85 12.54 -4.91 -1.08
N ARG A 86 13.27 -3.87 -1.49
CA ARG A 86 13.39 -2.66 -0.68
C ARG A 86 12.16 -1.78 -0.88
N PRO A 87 11.65 -1.13 0.17
CA PRO A 87 10.56 -0.15 0.05
C PRO A 87 10.84 0.93 -1.00
N SER A 88 12.10 1.31 -1.21
CA SER A 88 12.53 2.27 -2.26
C SER A 88 12.21 1.83 -3.68
N ASP A 89 12.06 0.54 -3.94
CA ASP A 89 11.87 -0.02 -5.27
C ASP A 89 10.42 0.18 -5.75
N PHE A 90 9.48 0.31 -4.81
CA PHE A 90 8.05 0.43 -5.09
C PHE A 90 7.61 1.88 -5.43
N GLY A 91 6.40 2.02 -5.95
CA GLY A 91 5.72 3.32 -6.06
C GLY A 91 5.03 3.74 -4.77
N ALA A 92 4.48 4.95 -4.76
CA ALA A 92 3.86 5.55 -3.57
C ALA A 92 2.68 4.71 -3.03
N SER A 93 1.85 4.12 -3.89
CA SER A 93 0.66 3.34 -3.46
C SER A 93 0.97 2.22 -2.49
N VAL A 94 2.14 1.58 -2.62
CA VAL A 94 2.58 0.53 -1.68
C VAL A 94 2.89 1.15 -0.32
N ILE A 95 3.55 2.31 -0.31
CA ILE A 95 3.92 3.02 0.93
C ILE A 95 2.71 3.65 1.60
N ASP A 96 1.69 4.03 0.85
CA ASP A 96 0.44 4.58 1.40
C ASP A 96 -0.22 3.61 2.40
N ILE A 97 -0.09 2.29 2.20
CA ILE A 97 -0.52 1.27 3.17
C ILE A 97 0.17 1.47 4.52
N TYR A 98 1.50 1.59 4.47
CA TYR A 98 2.31 1.78 5.67
C TYR A 98 2.03 3.13 6.32
N LEU A 99 1.83 4.19 5.54
CA LEU A 99 1.48 5.51 6.03
C LEU A 99 0.14 5.51 6.79
N VAL A 100 -0.88 4.79 6.29
CA VAL A 100 -2.15 4.60 7.00
C VAL A 100 -1.96 3.89 8.34
N ALA A 101 -1.17 2.80 8.35
CA ALA A 101 -0.81 2.10 9.58
C ALA A 101 -0.07 3.01 10.56
N TYR A 102 0.98 3.70 10.10
CA TYR A 102 1.80 4.61 10.90
C TYR A 102 0.94 5.67 11.58
N VAL A 103 0.12 6.38 10.82
CA VAL A 103 -0.74 7.41 11.39
C VAL A 103 -1.72 6.82 12.38
N THR A 104 -2.37 5.72 12.02
CA THR A 104 -3.43 5.13 12.86
C THR A 104 -2.89 4.63 14.20
N GLU A 105 -1.72 4.01 14.18
CA GLU A 105 -1.07 3.44 15.37
C GLU A 105 -0.36 4.49 16.23
N THR A 106 -0.04 5.66 15.67
CA THR A 106 0.71 6.72 16.36
C THR A 106 -0.19 7.86 16.84
N PHE A 107 -1.16 8.27 16.03
CA PHE A 107 -2.01 9.45 16.28
C PHE A 107 -3.49 9.10 16.45
N GLY A 108 -3.86 7.82 16.25
CA GLY A 108 -5.21 7.31 16.43
C GLY A 108 -5.96 7.09 15.12
N THR A 109 -7.09 6.38 15.22
CA THR A 109 -7.90 5.97 14.07
C THR A 109 -8.69 7.13 13.47
N GLY A 110 -8.95 7.04 12.16
CA GLY A 110 -9.92 7.89 11.48
C GLY A 110 -9.31 8.78 10.40
N LYS A 111 -10.12 9.11 9.41
CA LYS A 111 -9.75 9.93 8.26
C LYS A 111 -9.25 11.31 8.67
N ASP A 112 -9.86 11.93 9.68
CA ASP A 112 -9.51 13.28 10.11
C ASP A 112 -8.10 13.35 10.70
N ARG A 113 -7.71 12.36 11.50
CA ARG A 113 -6.34 12.23 12.03
C ARG A 113 -5.31 12.03 10.93
N PHE A 114 -5.67 11.23 9.93
CA PHE A 114 -4.83 11.07 8.75
C PHE A 114 -4.66 12.39 7.99
N PHE A 115 -5.73 13.14 7.76
CA PHE A 115 -5.69 14.37 6.99
C PHE A 115 -4.90 15.46 7.71
N GLU A 116 -5.10 15.56 9.03
CA GLU A 116 -4.32 16.41 9.91
C GLU A 116 -2.82 16.07 9.79
N HIS A 117 -2.45 14.78 9.82
CA HIS A 117 -1.08 14.35 9.66
C HIS A 117 -0.48 14.73 8.28
N ILE A 118 -1.19 14.42 7.18
CA ILE A 118 -0.75 14.73 5.81
C ILE A 118 -0.45 16.23 5.66
N LYS A 119 -1.30 17.09 6.22
CA LYS A 119 -1.13 18.54 6.20
C LYS A 119 0.05 18.98 7.07
N ASN A 120 0.10 18.52 8.33
CA ASN A 120 1.12 18.93 9.29
C ASN A 120 2.54 18.52 8.87
N LYS A 121 2.67 17.39 8.16
CA LYS A 121 3.94 16.92 7.60
C LYS A 121 4.30 17.53 6.23
N GLY A 122 3.44 18.38 5.67
CA GLY A 122 3.67 19.02 4.37
C GLY A 122 3.66 18.04 3.19
N ILE A 123 3.05 16.86 3.36
CA ILE A 123 2.92 15.84 2.29
C ILE A 123 1.98 16.37 1.20
N SER A 124 0.87 16.99 1.61
CA SER A 124 -0.05 17.70 0.72
C SER A 124 -0.98 18.64 1.49
N ASP A 125 -1.15 19.87 0.99
CA ASP A 125 -2.18 20.80 1.48
C ASP A 125 -3.55 20.59 0.81
N ASN A 126 -3.60 19.77 -0.24
CA ASN A 126 -4.84 19.44 -0.95
C ASN A 126 -5.56 18.27 -0.27
N GLY A 127 -6.76 18.53 0.24
CA GLY A 127 -7.62 17.52 0.86
C GLY A 127 -8.01 16.37 -0.07
N ASN A 128 -8.11 16.62 -1.39
CA ASN A 128 -8.39 15.56 -2.37
C ASN A 128 -7.20 14.58 -2.49
N SER A 129 -5.98 15.09 -2.38
CA SER A 129 -4.79 14.25 -2.38
C SER A 129 -4.72 13.41 -1.10
N ALA A 130 -4.96 14.01 0.07
CA ALA A 130 -5.05 13.27 1.34
C ALA A 130 -6.13 12.17 1.28
N GLN A 131 -7.27 12.46 0.63
CA GLN A 131 -8.34 11.49 0.41
C GLN A 131 -7.91 10.33 -0.48
N ALA A 132 -7.26 10.61 -1.60
CA ALA A 132 -6.80 9.56 -2.50
C ALA A 132 -5.78 8.64 -1.82
N ILE A 133 -4.82 9.21 -1.08
CA ILE A 133 -3.82 8.46 -0.30
C ILE A 133 -4.52 7.57 0.72
N TRP A 134 -5.44 8.12 1.51
CA TRP A 134 -6.19 7.36 2.50
C TRP A 134 -6.99 6.22 1.86
N GLN A 135 -7.71 6.50 0.76
CA GLN A 135 -8.54 5.51 0.09
C GLN A 135 -7.72 4.37 -0.50
N VAL A 136 -6.60 4.66 -1.17
CA VAL A 136 -5.74 3.63 -1.75
C VAL A 136 -4.97 2.89 -0.67
N GLY A 137 -4.27 3.59 0.22
CA GLY A 137 -3.48 2.95 1.28
C GLY A 137 -4.34 2.05 2.18
N LYS A 138 -5.52 2.53 2.58
CA LYS A 138 -6.47 1.72 3.36
C LYS A 138 -7.04 0.57 2.54
N GLY A 139 -7.50 0.84 1.31
CA GLY A 139 -8.11 -0.17 0.45
C GLY A 139 -7.15 -1.31 0.12
N ASP A 140 -5.94 -0.98 -0.30
CA ASP A 140 -4.90 -1.97 -0.62
C ASP A 140 -4.44 -2.71 0.64
N GLY A 141 -4.28 -2.00 1.76
CA GLY A 141 -3.91 -2.60 3.04
C GLY A 141 -4.95 -3.58 3.57
N VAL A 142 -6.24 -3.28 3.39
CA VAL A 142 -7.34 -4.20 3.72
C VAL A 142 -7.36 -5.40 2.78
N TYR A 143 -7.25 -5.17 1.46
CA TYR A 143 -7.21 -6.26 0.46
C TYR A 143 -6.06 -7.24 0.71
N LEU A 144 -4.88 -6.73 1.05
CA LEU A 144 -3.71 -7.52 1.40
C LEU A 144 -3.77 -8.06 2.84
N GLU A 145 -4.85 -7.84 3.58
CA GLU A 145 -5.02 -8.25 4.98
C GLU A 145 -3.91 -7.76 5.93
N ILE A 146 -3.26 -6.65 5.58
CA ILE A 146 -2.26 -5.96 6.42
C ILE A 146 -2.97 -5.06 7.43
N LEU A 147 -4.09 -4.45 7.03
CA LEU A 147 -4.88 -3.50 7.83
C LEU A 147 -6.29 -4.03 8.10
N HIS A 148 -6.87 -3.54 9.20
CA HIS A 148 -8.31 -3.57 9.43
C HIS A 148 -9.00 -2.39 8.73
N GLU A 149 -10.33 -2.45 8.59
CA GLU A 149 -11.13 -1.39 7.95
C GLU A 149 -11.00 0.00 8.58
N ASN A 150 -10.62 0.05 9.86
CA ASN A 150 -10.38 1.28 10.61
C ASN A 150 -8.94 1.82 10.48
N GLY A 151 -8.09 1.17 9.66
CA GLY A 151 -6.69 1.55 9.42
C GLY A 151 -5.69 0.97 10.42
N LYS A 152 -6.14 0.29 11.49
CA LYS A 152 -5.24 -0.38 12.44
C LYS A 152 -4.51 -1.54 11.76
N VAL A 153 -3.31 -1.85 12.25
CA VAL A 153 -2.56 -3.00 11.76
C VAL A 153 -3.28 -4.29 12.14
N ARG A 154 -3.56 -5.13 11.15
CA ARG A 154 -4.12 -6.49 11.29
C ARG A 154 -3.00 -7.54 11.37
N ASP A 155 -1.95 -7.35 10.60
CA ASP A 155 -0.81 -8.28 10.55
C ASP A 155 0.50 -7.60 10.94
N TRP A 156 0.79 -7.64 12.24
CA TRP A 156 2.03 -7.14 12.80
C TRP A 156 3.26 -7.91 12.34
N ASN A 157 3.15 -9.21 12.03
CA ASN A 157 4.30 -9.98 11.54
C ASN A 157 4.75 -9.48 10.17
N PHE A 158 3.79 -9.16 9.29
CA PHE A 158 4.09 -8.57 8.00
C PHE A 158 4.79 -7.22 8.19
N ILE A 159 4.23 -6.34 9.02
CA ILE A 159 4.78 -5.01 9.30
C ILE A 159 6.20 -5.11 9.88
N GLU A 160 6.44 -5.98 10.86
CA GLU A 160 7.77 -6.17 11.42
C GLU A 160 8.78 -6.61 10.37
N LYS A 161 8.45 -7.62 9.55
CA LYS A 161 9.32 -8.07 8.46
C LYS A 161 9.57 -6.95 7.46
N TRP A 162 8.55 -6.17 7.15
CA TRP A 162 8.68 -5.08 6.19
C TRP A 162 9.62 -3.98 6.70
N VAL A 163 9.54 -3.65 8.00
CA VAL A 163 10.41 -2.68 8.67
C VAL A 163 11.84 -3.20 8.81
N LYS A 164 12.03 -4.46 9.22
CA LYS A 164 13.34 -5.04 9.56
C LYS A 164 14.12 -5.49 8.32
N GLY A 165 13.43 -5.96 7.27
CA GLY A 165 14.03 -6.58 6.09
C GLY A 165 14.35 -8.05 6.32
#